data_AF-A0A961C8M2-F1
#
_entry.id   AF-A0A961C8M2-F1
#
_cell.length_a   1.000
_cell.length_b   1.000
_cell.length_c   1.000
_cell.angle_alpha   90.00
_cell.angle_beta   90.00
_cell.angle_gamma   90.00
#
_symmetry.space_group_name_H-M   'P 1'
#
loop_
_entity.id
_entity.type
_entity.pdbx_description
1 polymer ?
#
loop_
_entity_poly.entity_id
_entity_poly.type
_entity_poly.pdbx_seq_one_letter_code
_entity_poly.pdbx_strand_id
1 'polypeptide(L)' 'MTESVPDVSTSSAQPRFDSVEELRDSLRKVDYLSDEGIAGIVFLADRLGKPVLVEGPAGTGKTQLAKSVAEVLGARLIR' A
#
# COMPACT_ATOMS: atom_id res chain seq x y z
N MET A 1 -22.65 34.59 14.24
CA MET A 1 -21.33 34.05 14.62
C MET A 1 -21.36 32.58 14.28
N THR A 2 -21.17 32.26 13.01
CA THR A 2 -21.19 30.91 12.46
C THR A 2 -19.75 30.47 12.33
N GLU A 3 -19.24 29.75 13.32
CA GLU A 3 -18.00 29.00 13.13
C GLU A 3 -18.33 27.79 12.25
N SER A 4 -17.92 27.89 10.98
CA SER A 4 -17.92 26.78 10.05
C SER A 4 -16.86 25.79 10.52
N VAL A 5 -17.29 24.71 11.16
CA VAL A 5 -16.44 23.56 11.48
C VAL A 5 -15.83 23.05 10.17
N PRO A 6 -14.50 22.85 10.07
CA PRO A 6 -13.91 22.25 8.89
C PRO A 6 -14.42 20.81 8.78
N ASP A 7 -15.11 20.53 7.68
CA ASP A 7 -15.53 19.20 7.29
C ASP A 7 -14.28 18.31 7.15
N VAL A 8 -14.10 17.38 8.10
CA VAL A 8 -13.19 16.24 7.94
C VAL A 8 -13.85 15.30 6.93
N SER A 9 -13.84 15.71 5.66
CA SER A 9 -14.02 14.83 4.54
C SER A 9 -12.89 13.83 4.60
N THR A 10 -13.16 12.67 5.20
CA THR A 10 -12.38 11.45 5.06
C THR A 10 -12.04 11.33 3.58
N SER A 11 -10.78 11.59 3.21
CA SER A 11 -10.31 11.47 1.83
C SER A 11 -10.76 10.10 1.34
N SER A 12 -11.69 10.08 0.38
CA SER A 12 -12.01 8.88 -0.38
C SER A 12 -10.77 8.57 -1.18
N ALA A 13 -9.82 7.88 -0.55
CA ALA A 13 -8.59 7.43 -1.16
C ALA A 13 -9.03 6.59 -2.35
N GLN A 14 -8.92 7.19 -3.54
CA GLN A 14 -9.20 6.48 -4.77
C GLN A 14 -8.25 5.28 -4.79
N PRO A 15 -8.74 4.08 -5.11
CA PRO A 15 -7.88 2.92 -5.30
C PRO A 15 -6.71 3.33 -6.21
N ARG A 16 -5.49 3.04 -5.76
CA ARG A 16 -4.28 3.42 -6.49
C ARG A 16 -3.91 2.43 -7.60
N PHE A 17 -4.58 1.28 -7.62
CA PHE A 17 -4.40 0.21 -8.60
C PHE A 17 -5.75 -0.31 -9.07
N ASP A 18 -5.86 -0.57 -10.37
CA ASP A 18 -7.05 -1.10 -11.02
C ASP A 18 -7.14 -2.63 -10.88
N SER A 19 -5.99 -3.34 -10.89
CA SER A 19 -5.96 -4.81 -10.74
C SER A 19 -4.78 -5.32 -9.91
N VAL A 20 -4.84 -6.60 -9.51
CA VAL A 20 -3.74 -7.27 -8.78
C VAL A 20 -2.52 -7.38 -9.71
N GLU A 21 -2.74 -7.66 -10.98
CA GLU A 21 -1.69 -7.76 -12.01
C GLU A 21 -0.95 -6.43 -12.16
N GLU A 22 -1.66 -5.30 -12.21
CA GLU A 22 -1.04 -3.98 -12.30
C GLU A 22 -0.14 -3.70 -11.08
N LEU A 23 -0.61 -4.05 -9.88
CA LEU A 23 0.20 -3.92 -8.67
C LEU A 23 1.44 -4.83 -8.72
N ARG A 24 1.31 -6.07 -9.18
CA ARG A 24 2.45 -7.00 -9.34
C ARG A 24 3.49 -6.45 -10.31
N ASP A 25 3.04 -5.91 -11.44
CA ASP A 25 3.92 -5.31 -12.43
C ASP A 25 4.60 -4.04 -11.88
N SER A 26 3.88 -3.25 -11.08
CA SER A 26 4.42 -2.07 -10.42
C SER A 26 5.47 -2.43 -9.37
N LEU A 27 5.22 -3.46 -8.55
CA LEU A 27 6.19 -3.98 -7.59
C LEU A 27 7.43 -4.56 -8.29
N ARG A 28 7.24 -5.24 -9.42
CA ARG A 28 8.36 -5.77 -10.23
C ARG A 28 9.26 -4.66 -10.77
N LYS A 29 8.71 -3.50 -11.14
CA LYS A 29 9.47 -2.33 -11.61
C LYS A 29 10.38 -1.71 -10.53
N VAL A 30 10.06 -1.93 -9.25
CA VAL A 30 10.86 -1.49 -8.09
C VAL A 30 11.60 -2.65 -7.43
N ASP A 31 12.01 -3.63 -8.24
CA ASP A 31 12.80 -4.81 -7.85
C ASP A 31 12.17 -5.68 -6.75
N TYR A 32 10.83 -5.72 -6.67
CA TYR A 32 10.11 -6.62 -5.75
C TYR A 32 9.29 -7.65 -6.51
N LEU A 33 9.71 -8.92 -6.42
CA LEU A 33 8.96 -10.03 -7.00
C LEU A 33 7.87 -10.50 -6.03
N SER A 34 6.64 -10.05 -6.27
CA SER A 34 5.47 -10.50 -5.51
C SER A 34 4.79 -11.72 -6.15
N ASP A 35 4.38 -12.65 -5.31
CA ASP A 35 3.38 -13.65 -5.67
C ASP A 35 1.95 -13.06 -5.67
N GLU A 36 0.97 -13.89 -5.96
CA GLU A 36 -0.44 -13.48 -5.98
C GLU A 36 -0.96 -13.11 -4.59
N GLY A 37 -0.49 -13.80 -3.54
CA GLY A 37 -0.93 -13.57 -2.17
C GLY A 37 -0.49 -12.20 -1.65
N ILE A 38 0.80 -11.87 -1.81
CA ILE A 38 1.36 -10.59 -1.36
C ILE A 38 0.71 -9.43 -2.13
N ALA A 39 0.59 -9.55 -3.44
CA ALA A 39 -0.06 -8.52 -4.25
C ALA A 39 -1.55 -8.38 -3.89
N GLY A 40 -2.28 -9.49 -3.71
CA GLY A 40 -3.67 -9.47 -3.28
C GLY A 40 -3.87 -8.77 -1.92
N ILE A 41 -3.00 -9.05 -0.94
CA ILE A 41 -3.06 -8.40 0.38
C ILE A 41 -2.85 -6.89 0.26
N VAL A 42 -1.83 -6.44 -0.47
CA VAL A 42 -1.54 -5.01 -0.63
C VAL A 42 -2.66 -4.31 -1.42
N PHE A 43 -3.18 -4.95 -2.45
CA PHE A 43 -4.31 -4.47 -3.26
C PHE A 43 -5.60 -4.30 -2.45
N LEU A 44 -5.90 -5.24 -1.56
CA LEU A 44 -7.05 -5.16 -0.65
C LEU A 44 -6.82 -4.10 0.43
N ALA A 45 -5.62 -4.00 0.97
CA ALA A 45 -5.28 -2.99 1.97
C ALA A 45 -5.46 -1.56 1.46
N ASP A 46 -5.04 -1.32 0.21
CA ASP A 46 -5.22 -0.04 -0.48
C ASP A 46 -6.71 0.32 -0.61
N ARG A 47 -7.54 -0.61 -1.10
CA ARG A 47 -9.00 -0.36 -1.26
C ARG A 47 -9.77 -0.25 0.04
N LEU A 48 -9.39 -1.04 1.04
CA LEU A 48 -10.09 -1.05 2.33
C LEU A 48 -9.62 0.11 3.22
N GLY A 49 -8.52 0.79 2.85
CA GLY A 49 -7.87 1.79 3.70
C GLY A 49 -7.45 1.20 5.05
N LYS A 50 -7.00 -0.06 5.06
CA LYS A 50 -6.65 -0.80 6.29
C LYS A 50 -5.15 -1.07 6.37
N PRO A 51 -4.54 -0.94 7.57
CA PRO A 51 -3.14 -1.28 7.74
C PRO A 51 -2.90 -2.79 7.61
N VAL A 52 -1.71 -3.16 7.13
CA VAL A 52 -1.25 -4.56 7.05
C VAL A 52 -0.05 -4.75 7.96
N LEU A 53 -0.13 -5.80 8.79
CA LEU A 53 1.00 -6.31 9.55
C LEU A 53 1.66 -7.45 8.76
N VAL A 54 2.97 -7.38 8.56
CA VAL A 54 3.74 -8.40 7.84
C VAL A 54 4.64 -9.12 8.83
N GLU A 55 4.37 -10.39 9.09
CA GLU A 55 5.14 -11.25 9.99
C GLU A 55 5.90 -12.34 9.24
N GLY A 56 6.98 -12.85 9.83
CA GLY A 56 7.75 -13.96 9.28
C GLY A 56 9.23 -13.97 9.68
N PRO A 57 9.96 -15.07 9.38
CA PRO A 57 11.38 -15.24 9.74
C PRO A 57 12.28 -14.11 9.22
N ALA A 58 13.43 -13.89 9.86
CA ALA A 58 14.42 -12.94 9.35
C ALA A 58 14.83 -13.32 7.91
N GLY A 59 15.02 -12.32 7.05
CA GLY A 59 15.43 -12.55 5.65
C GLY A 59 14.31 -12.82 4.65
N THR A 60 13.03 -12.91 5.05
CA THR A 60 11.89 -13.16 4.12
C THR A 60 11.39 -11.93 3.34
N GLY A 61 12.18 -10.86 3.27
CA GLY A 61 11.82 -9.69 2.46
C GLY A 61 10.77 -8.74 3.05
N LYS A 62 10.36 -8.88 4.32
CA LYS A 62 9.36 -8.00 4.98
C LYS A 62 9.68 -6.50 4.88
N THR A 63 10.92 -6.13 5.19
CA THR A 63 11.39 -4.74 5.07
C THR A 63 11.44 -4.27 3.62
N GLN A 64 11.77 -5.18 2.70
CA GLN A 64 11.81 -4.86 1.29
C GLN A 64 10.41 -4.62 0.73
N LEU A 65 9.42 -5.42 1.16
CA LEU A 65 8.01 -5.20 0.82
C LEU A 65 7.55 -3.80 1.23
N ALA A 66 7.81 -3.40 2.49
CA ALA A 66 7.43 -2.07 2.97
C ALA A 66 8.07 -0.94 2.15
N LYS A 67 9.34 -1.10 1.75
CA LYS A 67 10.05 -0.14 0.88
C LYS A 67 9.45 -0.07 -0.51
N SER A 68 9.27 -1.21 -1.16
CA SER A 68 8.76 -1.29 -2.53
C SER A 68 7.31 -0.80 -2.63
N VAL A 69 6.47 -1.12 -1.64
CA VAL A 69 5.11 -0.56 -1.56
C VAL A 69 5.17 0.96 -1.38
N ALA A 70 6.01 1.48 -0.49
CA ALA A 70 6.16 2.93 -0.33
C ALA A 70 6.63 3.61 -1.62
N GLU A 71 7.55 3.00 -2.36
CA GLU A 71 8.07 3.51 -3.63
C GLU A 71 7.01 3.54 -4.73
N VAL A 72 6.30 2.43 -4.96
CA VAL A 72 5.20 2.37 -5.93
C VAL A 72 4.11 3.38 -5.60
N LEU A 73 3.82 3.55 -4.31
CA LEU A 73 2.79 4.46 -3.83
C LEU A 73 3.24 5.94 -3.76
N GLY A 74 4.51 6.23 -4.02
CA GLY A 74 5.10 7.56 -3.77
C GLY A 74 4.94 8.02 -2.31
N ALA A 75 4.80 7.07 -1.39
CA ALA A 75 4.52 7.33 0.01
C ALA A 75 5.81 7.50 0.83
N ARG A 76 5.72 8.29 1.89
CA ARG A 76 6.81 8.42 2.86
C ARG A 76 6.92 7.14 3.70
N LEU A 77 8.07 6.46 3.63
CA LEU A 77 8.40 5.36 4.54
C LEU A 77 8.90 5.90 5.89
N ILE A 78 8.27 5.49 6.99
CA ILE A 78 8.66 5.83 8.35
C ILE A 78 9.41 4.63 8.96
N ARG A 79 10.60 4.87 9.54
CA ARG A 79 11.48 3.84 10.11
C ARG A 79 11.94 4.23 11.51
#